data_AF-A0A7Y2JUT9-F1
#
_entry.id   AF-A0A7Y2JUT9-F1
#
_cell.length_a   1.000
_cell.length_b   1.000
_cell.length_c   1.000
_cell.angle_alpha   90.00
_cell.angle_beta   90.00
_cell.angle_gamma   90.00
#
_symmetry.space_group_name_H-M   'P 1'
#
loop_
_entity.id
_entity.type
_entity.pdbx_description
1 polymer ?
#
loop_
_entity_poly.entity_id
_entity_poly.type
_entity_poly.pdbx_seq_one_letter_code
_entity_poly.pdbx_strand_id
1 'polypeptide(L)'
;MSDSPPSEPDMTSQQLTYAFAPLHKRAFGMAIGLAAGLLVCGATLVYLYRGPELGPGLALLRHYFAGYTVSWAGAFVGLLWGFVAGFVAGWFFAFCRNLAMGILIFFIRVRSELAQTRDFLDHI
;
A
#
# COMPACT_ATOMS: atom_id res chain seq x y z
N MET A 1 -27.76 -41.28 -16.67
CA MET A 1 -26.32 -41.16 -16.38
C MET A 1 -25.83 -39.97 -17.20
N SER A 2 -26.07 -38.76 -16.71
CA SER A 2 -25.67 -37.52 -17.38
C SER A 2 -24.31 -37.11 -16.85
N ASP A 3 -23.27 -37.31 -17.66
CA ASP A 3 -21.99 -36.63 -17.49
C ASP A 3 -22.23 -35.14 -17.65
N SER A 4 -22.21 -34.42 -16.54
CA SER A 4 -22.03 -32.98 -16.54
C SER A 4 -20.57 -32.71 -16.92
N PRO A 5 -20.27 -31.81 -17.88
CA PRO A 5 -18.88 -31.47 -18.16
C PRO A 5 -18.22 -30.96 -16.87
N PRO A 6 -16.91 -31.21 -16.65
CA PRO A 6 -16.22 -30.70 -15.48
C PRO A 6 -16.40 -29.19 -15.46
N SER A 7 -17.15 -28.69 -14.48
CA SER A 7 -17.24 -27.27 -14.17
C SER A 7 -15.82 -26.73 -14.11
N GLU A 8 -15.45 -25.71 -14.89
CA GLU A 8 -14.20 -24.97 -14.71
C GLU A 8 -14.28 -24.27 -13.33
N PRO A 9 -13.73 -24.81 -12.23
CA PRO A 9 -14.01 -24.27 -10.91
C PRO A 9 -12.95 -23.26 -10.45
N ASP A 10 -11.88 -23.02 -11.21
CA ASP A 10 -10.62 -22.66 -10.53
C ASP A 10 -10.05 -21.29 -10.89
N MET A 11 -10.27 -20.75 -12.10
CA MET A 11 -9.60 -19.50 -12.49
C MET A 11 -10.21 -18.25 -11.86
N THR A 12 -11.53 -18.10 -11.89
CA THR A 12 -12.20 -16.89 -11.40
C THR A 12 -12.17 -16.80 -9.87
N SER A 13 -12.39 -17.93 -9.19
CA SER A 13 -12.38 -18.07 -7.73
C SER A 13 -10.98 -17.86 -7.14
N GLN A 14 -9.93 -18.42 -7.77
CA GLN A 14 -8.55 -18.15 -7.36
C GLN A 14 -8.16 -16.69 -7.59
N GLN A 15 -8.51 -16.09 -8.74
CA GLN A 15 -8.18 -14.69 -9.02
C GLN A 15 -8.85 -13.71 -8.05
N LEU A 16 -10.11 -13.95 -7.68
CA LEU A 16 -10.79 -13.21 -6.61
C LEU A 16 -10.06 -13.39 -5.28
N THR A 17 -9.69 -14.62 -4.93
CA THR A 17 -8.97 -14.93 -3.68
C THR A 17 -7.62 -14.18 -3.59
N TYR A 18 -6.86 -14.10 -4.68
CA TYR A 18 -5.60 -13.33 -4.72
C TYR A 18 -5.83 -11.81 -4.69
N ALA A 19 -6.90 -11.30 -5.31
CA ALA A 19 -7.24 -9.88 -5.26
C ALA A 19 -7.64 -9.40 -3.85
N PHE A 20 -8.28 -10.29 -3.08
CA PHE A 20 -8.68 -10.06 -1.69
C PHE A 20 -7.66 -10.53 -0.66
N ALA A 21 -6.52 -11.08 -1.09
CA ALA A 21 -5.46 -11.48 -0.17
C ALA A 21 -4.99 -10.26 0.67
N PRO A 22 -4.86 -10.42 2.00
CA PRO A 22 -4.35 -9.38 2.89
C PRO A 22 -3.03 -8.83 2.37
N LEU A 23 -2.97 -7.52 2.13
CA LEU A 23 -1.72 -6.90 1.69
C LEU A 23 -0.70 -7.00 2.83
N HIS A 24 0.48 -7.56 2.57
CA HIS A 24 1.56 -7.59 3.54
C HIS A 24 2.05 -6.16 3.83
N LYS A 25 1.56 -5.59 4.94
CA LYS A 25 1.79 -4.19 5.34
C LYS A 25 3.27 -3.79 5.32
N ARG A 26 4.14 -4.70 5.78
CA ARG A 26 5.60 -4.52 5.80
C ARG A 26 6.20 -4.51 4.40
N ALA A 27 5.84 -5.45 3.53
CA ALA A 27 6.38 -5.54 2.18
C ALA A 27 5.99 -4.32 1.34
N PHE A 28 4.73 -3.89 1.45
CA PHE A 28 4.25 -2.70 0.75
C PHE A 28 4.91 -1.41 1.28
N GLY A 29 5.00 -1.26 2.61
CA GLY A 29 5.75 -0.15 3.22
C GLY A 29 7.21 -0.11 2.75
N MET A 30 7.91 -1.25 2.72
CA MET A 30 9.28 -1.33 2.23
C MET A 30 9.41 -0.90 0.77
N ALA A 31 8.50 -1.36 -0.10
CA ALA A 31 8.52 -1.00 -1.53
C ALA A 31 8.29 0.50 -1.74
N ILE A 32 7.26 1.07 -1.10
CA ILE A 32 6.96 2.50 -1.22
C ILE A 32 8.06 3.36 -0.59
N GLY A 33 8.58 2.96 0.58
CA GLY A 33 9.71 3.63 1.21
C GLY A 33 10.94 3.63 0.31
N LEU A 34 11.33 2.48 -0.22
CA LEU A 34 12.50 2.38 -1.08
C LEU A 34 12.33 3.21 -2.37
N ALA A 35 11.16 3.12 -3.00
CA ALA A 35 10.84 3.92 -4.19
C ALA A 35 10.90 5.43 -3.90
N ALA A 36 10.32 5.88 -2.78
CA ALA A 36 10.33 7.29 -2.38
C ALA A 36 11.75 7.77 -2.02
N GLY A 37 12.52 7.00 -1.26
CA GLY A 37 13.91 7.31 -0.92
C GLY A 37 14.82 7.40 -2.15
N LEU A 38 14.68 6.45 -3.08
CA LEU A 38 15.42 6.47 -4.35
C LEU A 38 15.00 7.65 -5.23
N LEU A 39 13.72 8.02 -5.26
CA LEU A 39 13.23 9.17 -5.99
C LEU A 39 13.85 10.46 -5.46
N VAL A 40 13.85 10.66 -4.13
CA VAL A 40 14.48 11.83 -3.51
C VAL A 40 15.98 11.85 -3.81
N CYS A 41 16.68 10.73 -3.60
CA CYS A 41 18.11 10.62 -3.87
C CYS A 41 18.43 10.96 -5.34
N GLY A 42 17.70 10.36 -6.28
CA GLY A 42 17.85 10.62 -7.71
C GLY A 42 17.59 12.08 -8.07
N ALA A 43 16.54 12.68 -7.50
CA ALA A 43 16.25 14.10 -7.69
C ALA A 43 17.38 14.99 -7.15
N THR A 44 17.93 14.69 -5.97
CA THR A 44 19.08 15.41 -5.41
C THR A 44 20.33 15.28 -6.29
N LEU A 45 20.62 14.09 -6.82
CA LEU A 45 21.76 13.83 -7.70
C LEU A 45 21.62 14.56 -9.04
N VAL A 46 20.43 14.51 -9.66
CA VAL A 46 20.14 15.24 -10.90
C VAL A 46 20.32 16.74 -10.70
N TYR A 47 19.88 17.26 -9.56
CA TYR A 47 20.08 18.66 -9.20
C TYR A 47 21.56 19.02 -9.06
N LEU A 48 22.33 18.14 -8.44
CA LEU A 48 23.76 18.33 -8.26
C LEU A 48 24.53 18.36 -9.59
N TYR A 49 24.06 17.60 -10.59
CA TYR A 49 24.70 17.51 -11.90
C TYR A 49 24.28 18.60 -12.89
N ARG A 50 22.99 18.99 -12.89
CA ARG A 50 22.45 20.03 -13.79
C ARG A 50 22.57 21.45 -13.24
N GLY A 51 22.77 21.61 -11.94
CA GLY A 51 22.86 22.92 -11.30
C GLY A 51 21.50 23.61 -11.09
N PRO A 52 21.50 24.86 -10.58
CA PRO A 52 20.32 25.57 -10.08
C PRO A 52 19.23 25.90 -11.12
N GLU A 53 19.43 25.55 -12.38
CA GLU A 53 18.46 25.73 -13.48
C GLU A 53 17.14 24.95 -13.28
N LEU A 54 17.14 23.95 -12.39
CA LEU A 54 15.96 23.16 -11.99
C LEU A 54 15.04 23.87 -10.99
N GLY A 55 15.40 25.09 -10.53
CA GLY A 55 14.60 25.91 -9.62
C GLY A 55 14.79 25.58 -8.12
N PRO A 56 14.19 26.35 -7.19
CA PRO A 56 14.41 26.19 -5.75
C PRO A 56 13.65 25.03 -5.10
N GLY A 57 12.88 24.23 -5.86
CA GLY A 57 11.96 23.22 -5.31
C GLY A 57 12.64 22.17 -4.41
N LEU A 58 13.84 21.71 -4.77
CA LEU A 58 14.60 20.76 -3.95
C LEU A 58 15.24 21.41 -2.71
N ALA A 59 15.49 22.71 -2.73
CA ALA A 59 15.98 23.41 -1.55
C ALA A 59 14.93 23.47 -0.43
N LEU A 60 13.63 23.44 -0.79
CA LEU A 60 12.53 23.39 0.20
C LEU A 60 12.53 22.11 1.03
N LEU A 61 13.04 20.99 0.51
CA LEU A 61 13.14 19.73 1.28
C LEU A 61 13.96 19.91 2.56
N ARG A 62 14.87 20.89 2.61
CA ARG A 62 15.64 21.21 3.82
C ARG A 62 14.74 21.58 5.01
N HIS A 63 13.56 22.14 4.77
CA HIS A 63 12.61 22.48 5.84
C HIS A 63 11.88 21.27 6.42
N TYR A 64 11.72 20.22 5.62
CA TYR A 64 11.02 19.00 6.03
C TYR A 64 12.00 17.94 6.55
N PHE A 65 13.17 17.83 5.94
CA PHE A 65 14.18 16.83 6.25
C PHE A 65 15.31 17.47 7.06
N ALA A 66 15.33 17.19 8.36
CA ALA A 66 16.37 17.69 9.26
C ALA A 66 17.75 17.20 8.80
N GLY A 67 18.68 18.14 8.60
CA GLY A 67 20.05 17.85 8.12
C GLY A 67 20.17 17.67 6.61
N TYR A 68 19.08 17.80 5.84
CA TYR A 68 19.15 17.72 4.39
C TYR A 68 19.78 18.98 3.79
N THR A 69 20.77 18.77 2.94
CA THR A 69 21.38 19.81 2.10
C THR A 69 21.49 19.28 0.68
N VAL A 70 21.53 20.15 -0.33
CA VAL A 70 21.72 19.69 -1.70
C VAL A 70 23.20 19.40 -1.94
N SER A 71 23.64 18.24 -1.49
CA SER A 71 25.02 17.77 -1.54
C SER A 71 25.05 16.24 -1.68
N TRP A 72 26.21 15.67 -1.99
CA TRP A 72 26.39 14.21 -2.02
C TRP A 72 25.98 13.54 -0.70
N ALA A 73 26.37 14.12 0.45
CA ALA A 73 25.96 13.62 1.76
C ALA A 73 24.45 13.80 1.99
N GLY A 74 23.90 14.93 1.56
CA GLY A 74 22.48 15.20 1.69
C GLY A 74 21.58 14.32 0.80
N ALA A 75 22.09 13.77 -0.30
CA ALA A 75 21.37 12.76 -1.09
C ALA A 75 21.12 11.48 -0.27
N PHE A 76 22.08 11.04 0.55
CA PHE A 76 21.88 9.92 1.48
C PHE A 76 20.91 10.26 2.61
N VAL A 77 20.96 11.49 3.13
CA VAL A 77 20.01 11.98 4.13
C VAL A 77 18.59 12.03 3.54
N GLY A 78 18.45 12.50 2.30
CA GLY A 78 17.20 12.52 1.56
C GLY A 78 16.67 11.13 1.26
N LEU A 79 17.56 10.18 0.93
CA LEU A 79 17.20 8.77 0.77
C LEU A 79 16.63 8.20 2.07
N LEU A 80 17.29 8.42 3.20
CA LEU A 80 16.84 7.90 4.49
C LEU A 80 15.51 8.51 4.91
N TRP A 81 15.36 9.83 4.83
CA TRP A 81 14.11 10.51 5.15
C TRP A 81 12.98 10.13 4.21
N GLY A 82 13.25 10.08 2.89
CA GLY A 82 12.28 9.62 1.89
C GLY A 82 11.88 8.17 2.12
N PHE A 83 12.82 7.31 2.52
CA PHE A 83 12.55 5.93 2.90
C PHE A 83 11.65 5.83 4.11
N VAL A 84 11.98 6.51 5.21
CA VAL A 84 11.19 6.46 6.44
C VAL A 84 9.79 7.03 6.23
N ALA A 85 9.69 8.22 5.60
CA ALA A 85 8.41 8.86 5.34
C ALA A 85 7.54 8.00 4.39
N GLY A 86 8.13 7.50 3.30
CA GLY A 86 7.44 6.62 2.35
C GLY A 86 7.05 5.28 2.98
N PHE A 87 7.90 4.71 3.83
CA PHE A 87 7.61 3.47 4.56
C PHE A 87 6.42 3.65 5.49
N VAL A 88 6.40 4.72 6.29
CA VAL A 88 5.31 5.01 7.22
C VAL A 88 4.00 5.23 6.44
N ALA A 89 4.03 6.03 5.37
CA ALA A 89 2.86 6.29 4.53
C ALA A 89 2.34 4.99 3.87
N GLY A 90 3.23 4.20 3.26
CA GLY A 90 2.86 2.93 2.62
C GLY A 90 2.35 1.90 3.61
N TRP A 91 3.01 1.76 4.76
CA TRP A 91 2.57 0.86 5.83
C TRP A 91 1.19 1.25 6.36
N PHE A 92 0.96 2.55 6.60
CA PHE A 92 -0.32 3.07 7.07
C PHE A 92 -1.42 2.85 6.04
N PHE A 93 -1.15 3.10 4.75
CA PHE A 93 -2.09 2.83 3.67
C PHE A 93 -2.48 1.34 3.61
N ALA A 94 -1.49 0.45 3.65
CA ALA A 94 -1.73 -1.00 3.68
C ALA A 94 -2.51 -1.41 4.94
N PHE A 95 -2.25 -0.75 6.08
CA PHE A 95 -2.99 -0.96 7.31
C PHE A 95 -4.47 -0.62 7.13
N CYS A 96 -4.79 0.57 6.65
CA CYS A 96 -6.14 1.05 6.40
C CYS A 96 -6.90 0.18 5.37
N ARG A 97 -6.25 -0.21 4.26
CA ARG A 97 -6.85 -1.12 3.25
C ARG A 97 -7.25 -2.45 3.89
N ASN A 98 -6.36 -3.04 4.66
CA ASN A 98 -6.61 -4.33 5.31
C ASN A 98 -7.69 -4.23 6.40
N LEU A 99 -7.74 -3.10 7.11
CA LEU A 99 -8.79 -2.85 8.10
C LEU A 99 -10.16 -2.72 7.43
N ALA A 100 -10.26 -1.95 6.34
CA ALA A 100 -11.49 -1.80 5.58
C ALA A 100 -12.01 -3.14 5.04
N MET A 101 -11.13 -3.99 4.49
CA MET A 101 -11.49 -5.34 4.03
C MET A 101 -11.98 -6.22 5.18
N GLY A 102 -11.31 -6.18 6.34
CA GLY A 102 -11.74 -6.93 7.52
C GLY A 102 -13.11 -6.48 8.04
N ILE A 103 -13.35 -5.18 8.07
CA ILE A 103 -14.64 -4.60 8.47
C ILE A 103 -15.75 -5.02 7.50
N LEU A 104 -15.50 -4.98 6.19
CA LEU A 104 -16.48 -5.41 5.18
C LEU A 104 -16.87 -6.87 5.37
N ILE A 105 -15.89 -7.76 5.54
CA ILE A 105 -16.14 -9.20 5.77
C ILE A 105 -16.91 -9.41 7.07
N PHE A 106 -16.52 -8.71 8.14
CA PHE A 106 -17.21 -8.78 9.43
C PHE A 106 -18.68 -8.34 9.31
N PHE A 107 -18.94 -7.22 8.64
CA PHE A 107 -20.30 -6.72 8.42
C PHE A 107 -21.17 -7.68 7.61
N ILE A 108 -20.61 -8.31 6.57
CA ILE A 108 -21.32 -9.32 5.77
C ILE A 108 -21.67 -10.53 6.64
N ARG A 109 -20.73 -11.00 7.45
CA ARG A 109 -20.93 -12.17 8.32
C ARG A 109 -21.97 -11.93 9.42
N VAL A 110 -21.93 -10.75 10.04
CA VAL A 110 -22.92 -10.35 11.06
C VAL A 110 -24.34 -10.30 10.46
N ARG A 111 -24.48 -9.83 9.22
CA ARG A 111 -25.79 -9.82 8.55
C ARG A 111 -26.30 -11.21 8.18
N SER A 112 -25.42 -12.17 7.91
CA SER A 112 -25.85 -13.55 7.60
C SER A 112 -26.44 -14.28 8.80
N GLU A 113 -25.93 -14.03 10.01
CA GLU A 113 -26.47 -14.67 11.22
C GLU A 113 -27.89 -14.19 11.54
N LEU A 114 -28.19 -12.91 11.29
CA LEU A 114 -29.54 -12.36 11.49
C LEU A 114 -30.56 -12.87 10.46
N ALA A 115 -30.13 -13.19 9.23
CA ALA A 115 -31.00 -13.76 8.21
C ALA A 115 -31.38 -15.22 8.55
N GLN A 116 -30.47 -15.97 9.16
CA GLN A 116 -30.68 -17.38 9.51
C GLN A 116 -31.63 -17.55 10.70
N THR A 117 -31.57 -16.66 11.69
CA THR A 117 -32.52 -16.66 12.82
C THR A 117 -33.95 -16.35 12.37
N ARG A 118 -34.12 -15.51 11.34
CA ARG A 118 -35.45 -15.20 10.79
C ARG A 118 -36.07 -16.41 10.09
N ASP A 119 -35.29 -17.13 9.30
CA ASP A 119 -35.73 -18.33 8.56
C ASP A 119 -36.17 -19.47 9.50
N PHE A 120 -35.52 -19.61 10.66
CA PHE A 120 -35.90 -20.58 11.69
C PHE A 120 -37.26 -20.26 12.34
N LEU A 121 -37.59 -18.97 12.52
CA LEU A 121 -38.85 -18.54 13.15
C LEU A 121 -40.05 -18.63 12.21
N ASP A 122 -39.84 -18.64 10.90
CA ASP A 122 -40.92 -18.82 9.90
C ASP A 122 -41.38 -20.29 9.77
N HIS A 123 -40.69 -21.23 10.44
CA HIS A 123 -40.93 -22.68 10.34
C HIS A 123 -41.54 -23.34 11.59
N ILE A 124 -41.88 -22.56 12.61
CA ILE A 124 -42.52 -22.98 13.87
C ILE A 124 -43.79 -22.16 14.11
#